data_AF-A0A7J8Z7L1-F1
#
_entry.id   AF-A0A7J8Z7L1-F1
#
_cell.length_a   1.000
_cell.length_b   1.000
_cell.length_c   1.000
_cell.angle_alpha   90.00
_cell.angle_beta   90.00
_cell.angle_gamma   90.00
#
_symmetry.space_group_name_H-M   'P 1'
#
loop_
_entity.id
_entity.type
_entity.pdbx_description
1 polymer ?
#
loop_
_entity_poly.entity_id
_entity_poly.type
_entity_poly.pdbx_seq_one_letter_code
_entity_poly.pdbx_strand_id
1 'polypeptide(L)' 'MNDLKTWVSAVLTDEYTCTDEFDGQKVSKAVKSTINKSVLYLAQLTSNCLALFNLLDY' A
#
# COMPACT_ATOMS: atom_id res chain seq x y z
N MET A 1 8.98 14.18 -12.13
CA MET A 1 9.08 12.82 -11.55
C MET A 1 8.97 12.84 -10.02
N ASN A 2 9.60 13.80 -9.34
CA ASN A 2 9.60 13.94 -7.87
C ASN A 2 8.21 13.90 -7.19
N ASP A 3 7.22 14.64 -7.68
CA ASP A 3 5.88 14.65 -7.08
C ASP A 3 5.22 13.26 -7.19
N LEU A 4 5.38 12.62 -8.34
CA LEU A 4 4.81 11.30 -8.62
C LEU A 4 5.45 10.21 -7.74
N LYS A 5 6.77 10.26 -7.57
CA LYS A 5 7.49 9.40 -6.63
C LYS A 5 7.06 9.62 -5.18
N THR A 6 6.84 10.88 -4.80
CA THR A 6 6.35 11.24 -3.46
C THR A 6 4.95 10.67 -3.23
N TRP A 7 4.03 10.85 -4.19
CA TRP A 7 2.67 10.34 -4.10
C TRP A 7 2.63 8.81 -4.06
N VAL A 8 3.41 8.12 -4.90
CA VAL A 8 3.50 6.65 -4.87
C VAL A 8 4.07 6.14 -3.55
N SER A 9 5.05 6.85 -2.98
CA SER A 9 5.62 6.47 -1.68
C SER A 9 4.61 6.67 -0.54
N ALA A 10 3.76 7.70 -0.63
CA ALA A 10 2.66 7.92 0.30
C ALA A 10 1.61 6.82 0.20
N VAL A 11 1.17 6.46 -1.01
CA VAL A 11 0.22 5.35 -1.25
C VAL A 11 0.76 4.05 -0.66
N LEU A 12 2.04 3.73 -0.88
CA LEU A 12 2.66 2.53 -0.30
C LEU A 12 2.62 2.54 1.23
N THR A 13 2.84 3.70 1.85
CA THR A 13 2.77 3.84 3.31
C THR A 13 1.35 3.64 3.81
N ASP A 14 0.37 4.28 3.16
CA ASP A 14 -1.06 4.17 3.52
C ASP A 14 -1.55 2.72 3.40
N GLU A 15 -1.07 1.95 2.42
CA GLU A 15 -1.35 0.52 2.30
C GLU A 15 -0.80 -0.25 3.52
N TYR A 16 0.43 0.02 3.96
CA TYR A 16 1.00 -0.64 5.14
C TYR A 16 0.24 -0.31 6.43
N THR A 17 -0.26 0.91 6.58
CA THR A 17 -1.00 1.34 7.78
C THR A 17 -2.51 1.13 7.69
N CYS A 18 -3.06 0.78 6.52
CA CYS A 18 -4.50 0.60 6.29
C CYS A 18 -5.15 -0.35 7.31
N THR A 19 -4.42 -1.38 7.73
CA THR A 19 -4.97 -2.38 8.65
C THR A 19 -4.81 -2.03 10.13
N ASP A 20 -3.96 -1.05 10.43
CA ASP A 20 -3.65 -0.65 11.80
C ASP A 20 -4.85 0.05 12.46
N GLU A 21 -5.65 0.77 11.67
CA GLU A 21 -6.89 1.40 12.16
C GLU A 21 -7.95 0.39 12.62
N PHE A 22 -7.90 -0.86 12.13
CA PHE A 22 -8.78 -1.93 12.57
C PHE A 22 -8.30 -2.62 13.85
N ASP A 23 -7.11 -2.29 14.34
CA ASP A 23 -6.61 -2.87 15.58
C ASP A 23 -7.44 -2.39 16.78
N GLY A 24 -7.79 -3.31 17.68
CA GLY A 24 -8.74 -3.04 18.76
C GLY A 24 -10.23 -2.96 18.36
N GLN A 25 -10.56 -2.98 17.07
CA GLN A 25 -11.95 -3.04 16.60
C GLN A 25 -12.46 -4.48 16.47
N LYS A 26 -13.76 -4.71 16.74
CA LYS A 26 -14.41 -5.99 16.48
C LYS A 26 -14.75 -6.15 15.00
N VAL A 27 -13.76 -6.52 14.20
CA VAL A 27 -13.93 -6.87 12.78
C VAL A 27 -13.95 -8.39 12.61
N SER A 28 -14.83 -8.91 11.75
CA SER A 28 -14.88 -10.35 11.50
C SER A 28 -13.57 -10.84 10.88
N LYS A 29 -13.14 -12.07 11.23
CA LYS A 29 -11.91 -12.66 10.69
C LYS A 29 -11.91 -12.76 9.16
N ALA A 30 -13.08 -13.03 8.57
CA ALA A 30 -13.26 -13.09 7.13
C ALA A 30 -13.01 -11.72 6.48
N VAL A 31 -13.60 -10.66 7.03
CA VAL A 31 -13.39 -9.29 6.53
C VAL A 31 -11.93 -8.87 6.66
N LYS A 32 -11.30 -9.09 7.83
CA LYS A 32 -9.87 -8.77 8.05
C LYS A 32 -8.98 -9.52 7.07
N SER A 33 -9.27 -10.80 6.80
CA SER A 33 -8.51 -11.57 5.82
C SER A 33 -8.67 -11.06 4.39
N THR A 34 -9.87 -10.64 4.00
CA THR A 34 -10.10 -10.07 2.65
C THR A 34 -9.35 -8.76 2.49
N ILE A 35 -9.47 -7.85 3.47
CA ILE A 35 -8.77 -6.56 3.45
C ILE A 35 -7.26 -6.76 3.37
N ASN A 36 -6.67 -7.61 4.22
CA ASN A 36 -5.23 -7.88 4.21
C ASN A 36 -4.73 -8.39 2.84
N LYS A 37 -5.51 -9.25 2.17
CA LYS A 37 -5.15 -9.74 0.83
C LYS A 37 -5.19 -8.64 -0.21
N SER A 38 -6.22 -7.80 -0.18
CA SER A 38 -6.36 -6.65 -1.10
C SER A 38 -5.23 -5.64 -0.89
N VAL A 39 -4.95 -5.28 0.36
CA VAL A 39 -3.88 -4.34 0.73
C VAL A 39 -2.51 -4.87 0.30
N LEU A 40 -2.21 -6.15 0.56
CA LEU A 40 -0.95 -6.76 0.14
C LEU A 40 -0.77 -6.73 -1.38
N TYR A 41 -1.84 -7.01 -2.13
CA TYR A 41 -1.81 -6.96 -3.58
C TYR A 41 -1.52 -5.55 -4.10
N LEU A 42 -2.16 -4.53 -3.51
CA LEU A 42 -1.90 -3.12 -3.86
C LEU A 42 -0.46 -2.71 -3.53
N ALA A 43 0.06 -3.06 -2.35
CA ALA A 43 1.45 -2.82 -1.96
C ALA A 43 2.47 -3.39 -2.94
N GLN A 44 2.22 -4.59 -3.46
CA GLN A 44 3.08 -5.20 -4.48
C GLN A 44 3.06 -4.41 -5.80
N LEU A 45 1.87 -3.98 -6.26
CA LEU A 45 1.74 -3.17 -7.48
C LEU A 45 2.40 -1.80 -7.32
N THR A 46 2.14 -1.12 -6.21
CA THR A 46 2.70 0.20 -5.90
C THR A 46 4.22 0.13 -5.77
N SER A 47 4.77 -0.90 -5.12
CA SER A 47 6.21 -1.13 -5.04
C SER A 47 6.85 -1.36 -6.42
N ASN A 48 6.22 -2.15 -7.29
CA ASN A 48 6.72 -2.36 -8.66
C ASN A 48 6.71 -1.05 -9.46
N CYS A 49 5.65 -0.25 -9.31
CA CYS A 49 5.52 1.06 -9.95
C CYS A 49 6.62 2.03 -9.48
N LEU A 50 6.87 2.09 -8.17
CA LEU A 50 7.96 2.88 -7.60
C LEU A 50 9.33 2.46 -8.13
N ALA A 51 9.59 1.15 -8.24
CA ALA A 51 10.84 0.64 -8.79
C ALA A 51 11.04 1.06 -10.26
N LEU A 52 9.98 1.02 -11.07
CA LEU A 52 10.02 1.50 -12.45
C LEU A 52 10.28 3.00 -12.53
N PHE A 53 9.64 3.81 -11.68
CA PHE A 53 9.91 5.26 -11.65
C PHE A 53 11.33 5.57 -11.24
N ASN A 54 11.88 4.86 -10.25
CA ASN A 54 13.28 5.02 -9.85
C ASN A 54 14.26 4.67 -10.97
N LEU A 55 13.91 3.74 -11.87
CA LEU A 55 14.74 3.39 -13.02
C LEU A 55 14.66 4.46 -14.14
N LEU A 56 13.53 5.14 -14.24
CA LEU A 56 13.26 6.15 -15.27
C LEU A 56 13.62 7.59 -14.83
N ASP A 57 13.92 7.80 -13.56
CA ASP A 57 14.41 9.07 -12.99
C ASP A 57 15.92 9.17 -13.31
N TYR A 58 16.27 9.93 -14.35
CA TYR A 58 17.66 10.26 -14.74
C TYR A 58 18.05 11.64 -14.22
#